data_AF-S0L7X0-F1
#
_entry.id   AF-S0L7X0-F1
#
_cell.length_a   1.000
_cell.length_b   1.000
_cell.length_c   1.000
_cell.angle_alpha   90.00
_cell.angle_beta   90.00
_cell.angle_gamma   90.00
#
_symmetry.space_group_name_H-M   'P 1'
#
loop_
_entity.id
_entity.type
_entity.pdbx_description
1 polymer ?
#
loop_
_entity_poly.entity_id
_entity_poly.type
_entity_poly.pdbx_seq_one_letter_code
_entity_poly.pdbx_strand_id
1 'polypeptide(L)'
;MTTILVVIFSLVLLSVGIFMCKQPQGLFQLIQSTPQNQKFIKRYSYTLIGLGIIGLISSFFLTKVMALWFIGLVLLLSMVFSLQFSKKMSARL
;
A
#
# COMPACT_ATOMS: atom_id res chain seq x y z
N MET A 1 -3.06 17.47 -15.78
CA MET A 1 -4.12 16.95 -14.89
C MET A 1 -3.83 15.54 -14.38
N THR A 2 -3.55 14.55 -15.23
CA THR A 2 -3.24 13.16 -14.80
C THR A 2 -1.98 13.03 -13.93
N THR A 3 -0.96 13.87 -14.15
CA THR A 3 0.27 13.88 -13.36
C THR A 3 0.01 14.22 -11.88
N ILE A 4 -0.86 15.20 -11.62
CA ILE A 4 -1.22 15.63 -10.26
C ILE A 4 -1.90 14.48 -9.51
N LEU A 5 -2.78 13.74 -10.19
CA LEU A 5 -3.45 12.58 -9.60
C LEU A 5 -2.45 11.49 -9.18
N VAL A 6 -1.44 11.21 -10.01
CA VAL A 6 -0.40 10.21 -9.72
C VAL A 6 0.50 10.66 -8.57
N VAL A 7 0.83 11.95 -8.49
CA VAL A 7 1.58 12.52 -7.35
C VAL A 7 0.78 12.38 -6.05
N ILE A 8 -0.51 12.71 -6.06
CA ILE A 8 -1.40 12.54 -4.90
C ILE A 8 -1.45 11.07 -4.48
N PHE A 9 -1.68 10.16 -5.43
CA PHE A 9 -1.68 8.71 -5.14
C PHE A 9 -0.34 8.24 -4.55
N SER A 10 0.77 8.70 -5.11
CA SER A 10 2.12 8.36 -4.63
C SER A 10 2.36 8.84 -3.20
N LEU A 11 1.90 10.06 -2.88
CA LEU A 11 1.93 10.61 -1.52
C LEU A 11 1.05 9.81 -0.55
N VAL A 12 -0.14 9.40 -0.98
CA VAL A 12 -1.02 8.54 -0.17
C VAL A 12 -0.36 7.18 0.08
N LEU A 13 0.21 6.55 -0.95
CA LEU A 13 0.95 5.28 -0.85
C LEU A 13 2.11 5.36 0.16
N LEU A 14 2.91 6.43 0.07
CA LEU A 14 3.99 6.71 1.01
C LEU A 14 3.45 6.89 2.44
N SER A 15 2.41 7.71 2.60
CA SER A 15 1.82 8.01 3.90
C SER A 15 1.26 6.75 4.57
N VAL A 16 0.50 5.93 3.82
CA VAL A 16 -0.07 4.67 4.30
C VAL A 16 1.04 3.67 4.62
N GLY A 17 2.05 3.52 3.75
CA GLY A 17 3.16 2.61 3.99
C GLY A 17 3.99 3.00 5.22
N ILE A 18 4.28 4.28 5.41
CA ILE A 18 4.98 4.80 6.60
C ILE A 18 4.12 4.59 7.85
N PHE A 19 2.82 4.88 7.78
CA PHE A 19 1.89 4.71 8.89
C PHE A 19 1.82 3.24 9.34
N MET A 20 1.63 2.31 8.40
CA MET A 20 1.63 0.88 8.69
C MET A 20 2.97 0.38 9.26
N CYS A 21 4.09 1.03 8.91
CA CYS A 21 5.40 0.69 9.45
C CYS A 21 5.63 1.21 10.87
N LYS A 22 5.17 2.44 11.18
CA LYS A 22 5.37 3.09 12.49
C LYS A 22 4.35 2.65 13.55
N GLN A 23 3.11 2.36 13.16
CA GLN A 23 2.05 1.92 14.08
C GLN A 23 1.40 0.60 13.64
N PRO A 24 2.16 -0.50 13.59
CA PRO A 24 1.54 -1.80 13.35
C PRO A 24 0.61 -2.20 14.53
N GLN A 25 0.78 -1.58 15.70
CA GLN A 25 -0.04 -1.80 16.90
C GLN A 25 -1.52 -1.50 16.72
N GLY A 26 -1.90 -0.47 15.93
CA GLY A 26 -3.30 -0.21 15.61
C GLY A 26 -3.95 -1.33 14.80
N LEU A 27 -3.17 -1.99 13.93
CA LEU A 27 -3.64 -3.15 13.15
C LEU A 27 -3.60 -4.45 13.97
N PHE A 28 -2.69 -4.56 14.94
CA PHE A 28 -2.65 -5.67 15.90
C PHE A 28 -3.81 -5.66 16.90
N GLN A 29 -4.50 -4.52 17.06
CA GLN A 29 -5.80 -4.52 17.75
C GLN A 29 -6.88 -5.23 16.94
N LEU A 30 -6.73 -5.34 15.61
CA LEU A 30 -7.68 -6.01 14.72
C LEU A 30 -7.25 -7.45 14.38
N ILE A 31 -5.94 -7.74 14.31
CA ILE A 31 -5.38 -9.04 13.92
C ILE A 31 -4.50 -9.61 15.04
N GLN A 32 -4.46 -10.94 15.22
CA GLN A 32 -3.50 -11.60 16.13
C GLN A 32 -2.05 -11.11 15.92
N SER A 33 -1.40 -10.71 17.02
CA SER A 33 0.03 -10.36 17.11
C SER A 33 0.93 -11.60 16.97
N THR A 34 0.97 -12.17 15.77
CA THR A 34 1.93 -13.23 15.43
C THR A 34 3.11 -12.64 14.64
N PRO A 35 4.31 -13.24 14.76
CA PRO A 35 5.48 -12.81 13.98
C PRO A 35 5.23 -12.90 12.46
N GLN A 36 4.37 -13.82 12.01
CA GLN A 36 3.95 -13.91 10.61
C GLN A 36 3.12 -12.71 10.16
N ASN A 37 2.16 -12.25 10.97
CA ASN A 37 1.33 -11.09 10.65
C ASN A 37 2.14 -9.79 10.70
N GLN A 38 3.10 -9.69 11.63
CA GLN A 38 4.04 -8.57 11.68
C GLN A 38 4.94 -8.50 10.45
N LYS A 39 5.45 -9.66 9.98
CA LYS A 39 6.24 -9.74 8.76
C LYS A 39 5.40 -9.41 7.52
N PHE A 40 4.14 -9.83 7.49
CA PHE A 40 3.19 -9.49 6.43
C PHE A 40 2.97 -7.97 6.34
N ILE A 41 2.61 -7.33 7.46
CA ILE A 41 2.39 -5.88 7.52
C ILE A 41 3.66 -5.13 7.09
N LYS A 42 4.83 -5.47 7.64
CA LYS A 42 6.10 -4.83 7.25
C LYS A 42 6.38 -4.98 5.75
N ARG A 43 6.24 -6.19 5.20
CA ARG A 43 6.49 -6.44 3.77
C ARG A 43 5.55 -5.62 2.90
N TYR A 44 4.29 -5.52 3.31
CA TYR A 44 3.30 -4.72 2.60
C TYR A 44 3.60 -3.22 2.69
N SER A 45 3.98 -2.71 3.86
CA SER A 45 4.45 -1.33 4.05
C SER A 45 5.61 -0.98 3.13
N TYR A 46 6.64 -1.83 3.05
CA TYR A 46 7.77 -1.60 2.16
C TYR A 46 7.36 -1.62 0.68
N THR A 47 6.40 -2.47 0.32
CA THR A 47 5.87 -2.54 -1.05
C THR A 47 5.14 -1.24 -1.41
N LEU A 48 4.30 -0.72 -0.52
CA LEU A 48 3.59 0.56 -0.71
C LEU A 48 4.55 1.74 -0.78
N ILE A 49 5.56 1.80 0.10
CA ILE A 49 6.59 2.84 0.08
C ILE A 49 7.38 2.79 -1.22
N GLY A 50 7.81 1.59 -1.64
CA GLY A 50 8.51 1.39 -2.90
C GLY A 50 7.68 1.84 -4.10
N LEU A 51 6.40 1.45 -4.16
CA LEU A 51 5.49 1.89 -5.21
C LEU A 51 5.26 3.40 -5.20
N GLY A 52 5.14 4.01 -4.02
CA GLY A 52 5.00 5.45 -3.86
C GLY A 52 6.21 6.21 -4.38
N ILE A 53 7.43 5.74 -4.10
CA ILE A 53 8.68 6.33 -4.64
C ILE A 53 8.73 6.16 -6.17
N ILE A 54 8.42 4.97 -6.67
CA ILE A 54 8.39 4.70 -8.13
C ILE A 54 7.36 5.59 -8.81
N GLY A 55 6.18 5.78 -8.22
CA GLY A 55 5.14 6.66 -8.75
C GLY A 55 5.56 8.13 -8.77
N LEU A 56 6.27 8.58 -7.74
CA LEU A 56 6.83 9.94 -7.66
C LEU A 56 7.88 10.19 -8.75
N ILE A 57 8.81 9.25 -8.95
CA ILE A 57 9.83 9.33 -10.01
C ILE A 57 9.17 9.25 -11.39
N SER A 58 8.24 8.31 -11.56
CA SER A 58 7.55 8.10 -12.83
C SER A 58 6.68 9.29 -13.23
N SER A 59 6.21 10.10 -12.26
CA SER A 59 5.41 11.30 -12.54
C SER A 59 6.11 12.31 -13.48
N PHE A 60 7.44 12.30 -13.55
CA PHE A 60 8.21 13.16 -14.45
C PHE A 60 8.20 12.70 -15.93
N PHE A 61 7.96 11.41 -16.18
CA PHE A 61 8.02 10.81 -17.53
C PHE A 61 6.68 10.22 -17.98
N LEU A 62 5.61 10.48 -17.23
CA LEU A 62 4.37 9.72 -17.35
C LEU A 62 3.49 10.17 -18.54
N THR A 63 3.32 9.27 -19.51
CA THR A 63 2.24 9.36 -20.50
C THR A 63 0.91 8.87 -19.89
N LYS A 64 -0.23 9.29 -20.47
CA LYS A 64 -1.58 8.92 -19.97
C LYS A 64 -1.76 7.42 -19.78
N VAL A 65 -1.17 6.60 -20.64
CA VAL A 65 -1.24 5.13 -20.59
C VAL A 65 -0.48 4.55 -19.39
N MET A 66 0.72 5.07 -19.09
CA MET A 66 1.47 4.65 -17.91
C MET A 66 0.78 5.04 -16.60
N ALA A 67 0.09 6.17 -16.57
CA ALA A 67 -0.71 6.58 -15.41
C ALA A 67 -1.81 5.56 -15.09
N LEU A 68 -2.53 5.10 -16.12
CA LEU A 68 -3.58 4.10 -15.98
C LEU A 68 -3.03 2.76 -15.46
N TRP A 69 -1.90 2.31 -16.01
CA TRP A 69 -1.22 1.10 -15.54
C TRP A 69 -0.78 1.20 -14.08
N PHE A 70 -0.19 2.33 -13.68
CA PHE A 70 0.23 2.56 -12.31
C PHE A 70 -0.96 2.51 -11.34
N ILE A 71 -2.04 3.22 -11.67
CA ILE A 71 -3.27 3.23 -10.87
C ILE A 71 -3.87 1.81 -10.77
N GLY A 72 -3.92 1.08 -11.89
CA GLY A 72 -4.40 -0.31 -11.91
C GLY A 72 -3.59 -1.23 -10.99
N LEU A 73 -2.26 -1.13 -11.03
CA LEU A 73 -1.36 -1.87 -10.14
C LEU A 73 -1.60 -1.54 -8.66
N VAL A 74 -1.76 -0.26 -8.33
CA VAL A 74 -2.04 0.20 -6.96
C VAL A 74 -3.37 -0.36 -6.46
N LEU A 75 -4.41 -0.37 -7.31
CA LEU A 75 -5.72 -0.92 -6.97
C LEU A 75 -5.65 -2.43 -6.74
N LEU A 76 -4.94 -3.17 -7.60
CA LEU A 76 -4.73 -4.61 -7.42
C LEU A 76 -3.99 -4.93 -6.12
N LEU A 77 -2.91 -4.20 -5.82
CA LEU A 77 -2.18 -4.34 -4.57
C LEU A 77 -3.08 -4.06 -3.36
N SER A 78 -3.86 -2.99 -3.41
CA SER A 78 -4.81 -2.61 -2.36
C SER A 78 -5.90 -3.66 -2.16
N MET A 79 -6.40 -4.25 -3.24
CA MET A 79 -7.38 -5.35 -3.21
C MET A 79 -6.77 -6.59 -2.56
N VAL A 80 -5.59 -7.03 -3.00
CA VAL A 80 -4.90 -8.20 -2.42
C VAL A 80 -4.65 -8.00 -0.94
N PHE A 81 -4.24 -6.81 -0.54
CA PHE A 81 -4.08 -6.46 0.87
C PHE A 81 -5.38 -6.50 1.64
N SER A 82 -6.43 -5.87 1.13
CA SER A 82 -7.76 -5.87 1.77
C SER A 82 -8.26 -7.30 2.00
N LEU A 83 -8.13 -8.18 0.99
CA LEU A 83 -8.52 -9.59 1.10
C LEU A 83 -7.67 -10.37 2.10
N GLN A 84 -6.33 -10.22 2.06
CA GLN A 84 -5.44 -10.91 3.01
C GLN A 84 -5.61 -10.41 4.43
N PHE A 85 -5.83 -9.11 4.61
CA PHE A 85 -6.12 -8.47 5.87
C PHE A 85 -7.44 -8.98 6.46
N SER A 86 -8.51 -8.98 5.64
CA SER A 86 -9.83 -9.51 6.02
C SER A 86 -9.76 -10.98 6.44
N LYS A 87 -9.07 -11.84 5.67
CA LYS A 87 -8.85 -13.25 6.04
C LYS A 87 -8.16 -13.39 7.40
N LYS A 88 -7.11 -12.61 7.65
CA LYS A 88 -6.38 -12.65 8.92
C LYS A 88 -7.21 -12.11 10.10
N MET A 89 -8.14 -11.19 9.84
CA MET A 89 -9.08 -10.67 10.84
C MET A 89 -10.19 -11.69 11.15
N SER A 90 -10.73 -12.37 10.14
CA SER A 90 -11.73 -13.43 10.33
C SER A 90 -11.19 -14.66 11.04
N ALA A 91 -9.90 -14.99 10.85
CA ALA A 91 -9.24 -16.11 11.53
C ALA A 91 -8.96 -15.86 13.03
N ARG A 92 -9.31 -14.67 13.54
CA ARG A 92 -9.20 -14.32 14.97
C ARG A 92 -10.47 -14.67 15.77
N LEU A 93 -11.62 -14.77 15.10
CA LEU A 93 -12.87 -15.32 15.66
C LEU A 93 -12.74 -16.84 15.80
#